data_AF-A0A3P6DH64-F1
#
_entry.id   AF-A0A3P6DH64-F1
#
_cell.length_a   1.000
_cell.length_b   1.000
_cell.length_c   1.000
_cell.angle_alpha   90.00
_cell.angle_beta   90.00
_cell.angle_gamma   90.00
#
_symmetry.space_group_name_H-M   'P 1'
#
loop_
_entity.id
_entity.type
_entity.pdbx_description
1 polymer ?
#
loop_
_entity_poly.entity_id
_entity_poly.type
_entity_poly.pdbx_seq_one_letter_code
_entity_poly.pdbx_strand_id
1 'polypeptide(L)'
;MDLPELPPRMFTLGEEPYAIRSISYHSDDTKLFKALCDCLTADEYEDLKASKLGVFIKFKELDFGWTSRLVHFLLCFQLDIKKKFELWSLVVSQPVRFSLIEFEHLTGLNCDYIKDLENPRCEITEAFYNCDEWSPDDRMRLGYLAIYAGYIEGKKFSSATSASLARLVMDLENFENYPWGRVAFKVLMDSLKAKDLTQTGYTVDGFIQVLQ
;
A
#
# COMPACT_ATOMS: atom_id res chain seq x y z
N MET A 1 16.89 -6.29 36.88
CA MET A 1 16.07 -5.31 36.14
C MET A 1 14.86 -6.06 35.68
N ASP A 2 13.68 -5.70 36.18
CA ASP A 2 12.43 -6.26 35.69
C ASP A 2 12.25 -5.84 34.23
N LEU A 3 11.88 -6.79 33.37
CA LEU A 3 11.56 -6.49 31.98
C LEU A 3 10.35 -5.55 31.96
N PRO A 4 10.37 -4.47 31.15
CA PRO A 4 9.21 -3.60 31.03
C PRO A 4 8.01 -4.42 30.60
N GLU A 5 6.92 -4.28 31.34
CA GLU A 5 5.67 -5.00 31.09
C GLU A 5 5.13 -4.60 29.71
N LEU A 6 4.75 -5.60 28.90
CA LEU A 6 4.20 -5.34 27.58
C LEU A 6 2.82 -4.70 27.71
N PRO A 7 2.45 -3.77 26.82
CA PRO A 7 1.09 -3.27 26.73
C PRO A 7 0.08 -4.43 26.59
N PRO A 8 -1.16 -4.27 27.09
CA PRO A 8 -2.15 -5.32 27.03
C PRO A 8 -2.50 -5.65 25.57
N ARG A 9 -3.02 -6.86 25.34
CA ARG A 9 -3.52 -7.26 24.03
C ARG A 9 -4.87 -6.60 23.74
N MET A 10 -5.17 -6.36 22.46
CA MET A 10 -6.50 -5.91 22.03
C MET A 10 -7.60 -6.95 22.30
N PHE A 11 -7.25 -8.24 22.23
CA PHE A 11 -8.12 -9.37 22.56
C PHE A 11 -7.48 -10.27 23.59
N THR A 12 -8.29 -10.80 24.51
CA THR A 12 -7.85 -11.84 25.46
C THR A 12 -7.34 -13.06 24.69
N LEU A 13 -6.30 -13.72 25.21
CA LEU A 13 -5.79 -14.95 24.63
C LEU A 13 -6.89 -16.04 24.59
N GLY A 14 -7.18 -16.55 23.39
CA GLY A 14 -8.24 -17.54 23.16
C GLY A 14 -9.61 -16.92 22.84
N GLU A 15 -9.76 -15.60 22.94
CA GLU A 15 -10.99 -14.86 22.59
C GLU A 15 -10.80 -14.02 21.31
N GLU A 16 -9.78 -14.31 20.51
CA GLU A 16 -9.54 -13.62 19.26
C GLU A 16 -10.67 -13.91 18.25
N PRO A 17 -11.17 -12.89 17.53
CA PRO A 17 -12.14 -13.10 16.48
C PRO A 17 -11.61 -14.06 15.41
N TYR A 18 -12.50 -14.90 14.89
CA TYR A 18 -12.23 -15.69 13.69
C TYR A 18 -12.75 -14.95 12.46
N ALA A 19 -11.89 -14.75 11.46
CA ALA A 19 -12.33 -14.39 10.11
C ALA A 19 -13.07 -15.58 9.47
N ILE A 20 -14.40 -15.56 9.52
CA ILE A 20 -15.27 -16.62 8.98
C ILE A 20 -15.38 -16.54 7.44
N ARG A 21 -15.19 -15.36 6.86
CA ARG A 21 -15.22 -15.06 5.41
C ARG A 21 -13.84 -14.59 4.93
N SER A 22 -13.77 -14.10 3.69
CA SER A 22 -12.54 -13.64 3.04
C SER A 22 -12.01 -12.34 3.64
N ILE A 23 -10.68 -12.28 3.82
CA ILE A 23 -9.96 -11.02 3.94
C ILE A 23 -9.41 -10.69 2.57
N SER A 24 -9.81 -9.55 2.05
CA SER A 24 -9.52 -9.11 0.69
C SER A 24 -8.57 -7.92 0.70
N TYR A 25 -7.95 -7.67 -0.44
CA TYR A 25 -7.12 -6.50 -0.67
C TYR A 25 -7.19 -6.13 -2.16
N HIS A 26 -6.78 -4.91 -2.50
CA HIS A 26 -6.89 -4.39 -3.86
C HIS A 26 -5.54 -4.07 -4.53
N SER A 27 -4.44 -4.13 -3.77
CA SER A 27 -3.09 -3.86 -4.29
C SER A 27 -2.49 -4.94 -5.18
N ASP A 28 -3.33 -5.80 -5.75
CA ASP A 28 -2.96 -6.90 -6.67
C ASP A 28 -3.93 -6.97 -7.86
N ASP A 29 -4.37 -5.82 -8.37
CA ASP A 29 -5.29 -5.78 -9.51
C ASP A 29 -4.61 -6.30 -10.79
N THR A 30 -4.89 -7.56 -11.10
CA THR A 30 -4.38 -8.25 -12.29
C THR A 30 -4.84 -7.60 -13.59
N LYS A 31 -5.99 -6.93 -13.63
CA LYS A 31 -6.47 -6.23 -14.82
C LYS A 31 -5.68 -4.96 -15.04
N LEU A 32 -5.44 -4.20 -13.98
CA LEU A 32 -4.61 -3.00 -14.04
C LEU A 32 -3.18 -3.34 -14.47
N PHE A 33 -2.60 -4.39 -13.86
CA PHE A 33 -1.25 -4.84 -14.23
C PHE A 33 -1.17 -5.35 -15.66
N LYS A 34 -2.19 -6.09 -16.13
CA LYS A 34 -2.27 -6.50 -17.53
C LYS A 34 -2.35 -5.30 -18.46
N ALA A 35 -3.22 -4.33 -18.17
CA ALA A 35 -3.35 -3.12 -18.98
C ALA A 35 -2.05 -2.31 -19.02
N LEU A 36 -1.31 -2.26 -17.91
CA LEU A 36 0.02 -1.67 -17.85
C LEU A 36 1.00 -2.37 -18.80
N CYS A 37 1.09 -3.70 -18.74
CA CYS A 37 1.98 -4.49 -19.59
C CYS A 37 1.59 -4.41 -21.07
N ASP A 38 0.29 -4.32 -21.37
CA ASP A 38 -0.21 -4.20 -22.74
C ASP A 38 0.04 -2.78 -23.32
N CYS A 39 0.18 -1.76 -22.45
CA CYS A 39 0.40 -0.36 -22.86
C CYS A 39 1.89 -0.03 -23.08
N LEU A 40 2.79 -0.58 -22.26
CA LEU A 40 4.22 -0.29 -22.33
C LEU A 40 4.96 -1.20 -23.32
N THR A 41 5.97 -0.65 -23.98
CA THR A 41 6.98 -1.49 -24.65
C THR A 41 7.84 -2.23 -23.62
N ALA A 42 8.57 -3.26 -24.06
CA ALA A 42 9.46 -4.02 -23.17
C ALA A 42 10.53 -3.13 -22.51
N ASP A 43 11.12 -2.20 -23.26
CA ASP A 43 12.13 -1.29 -22.74
C ASP A 43 11.52 -0.30 -21.73
N GLU A 44 10.35 0.29 -22.05
CA GLU A 44 9.64 1.18 -21.13
C GLU A 44 9.19 0.48 -19.84
N TYR A 45 8.82 -0.80 -19.92
CA TYR A 45 8.49 -1.60 -18.74
C TYR A 45 9.71 -1.80 -17.84
N GLU A 46 10.86 -2.16 -18.42
CA GLU A 46 12.10 -2.32 -17.66
C GLU A 46 12.58 -0.98 -17.08
N ASP A 47 12.42 0.14 -17.79
CA ASP A 47 12.70 1.48 -17.27
C ASP A 47 11.79 1.80 -16.07
N LEU A 48 10.48 1.56 -16.18
CA LEU A 48 9.54 1.77 -15.07
C LEU A 48 9.87 0.89 -13.86
N LYS A 49 10.29 -0.36 -14.10
CA LYS A 49 10.74 -1.31 -13.06
C LYS A 49 12.09 -0.92 -12.45
N ALA A 50 12.95 -0.23 -13.18
CA ALA A 50 14.22 0.31 -12.69
C ALA A 50 14.04 1.62 -11.88
N SER A 51 12.91 2.30 -12.03
CA SER A 51 12.58 3.54 -11.30
C SER A 51 12.56 3.38 -9.78
N LYS A 52 12.52 4.52 -9.06
CA LYS A 52 12.35 4.57 -7.60
C LYS A 52 11.06 3.91 -7.11
N LEU A 53 10.06 3.77 -7.98
CA LEU A 53 8.77 3.14 -7.68
C LEU A 53 8.64 1.72 -8.25
N GLY A 54 9.66 1.24 -8.96
CA GLY A 54 9.68 -0.10 -9.54
C GLY A 54 9.59 -1.23 -8.49
N VAL A 55 9.74 -0.93 -7.20
CA VAL A 55 9.50 -1.89 -6.12
C VAL A 55 8.10 -2.50 -6.18
N PHE A 56 7.07 -1.73 -6.54
CA PHE A 56 5.71 -2.26 -6.64
C PHE A 56 5.57 -3.31 -7.75
N ILE A 57 6.23 -3.08 -8.89
CA ILE A 57 6.30 -4.03 -10.00
C ILE A 57 7.07 -5.27 -9.56
N LYS A 58 8.22 -5.11 -8.92
CA LYS A 58 9.04 -6.22 -8.41
C LYS A 58 8.27 -7.09 -7.43
N PHE A 59 7.50 -6.48 -6.51
CA PHE A 59 6.64 -7.23 -5.58
C PHE A 59 5.52 -8.00 -6.31
N LYS A 60 4.95 -7.44 -7.37
CA LYS A 60 3.95 -8.14 -8.18
C LYS A 60 4.55 -9.33 -8.92
N GLU A 61 5.75 -9.17 -9.47
CA GLU A 61 6.47 -10.24 -10.18
C GLU A 61 6.94 -11.38 -9.27
N LEU A 62 7.12 -11.13 -7.98
CA LEU A 62 7.41 -12.17 -6.99
C LEU A 62 6.24 -13.16 -6.81
N ASP A 63 5.05 -12.82 -7.32
CA ASP A 63 3.84 -13.66 -7.32
C ASP A 63 3.53 -14.25 -5.93
N PHE A 64 3.63 -13.39 -4.91
CA PHE A 64 3.37 -13.81 -3.52
C PHE A 64 1.93 -14.33 -3.37
N GLY A 65 1.80 -15.57 -2.91
CA GLY A 65 0.50 -16.12 -2.52
C GLY A 65 -0.10 -15.34 -1.35
N TRP A 66 -1.30 -14.76 -1.55
CA TRP A 66 -1.99 -14.00 -0.51
C TRP A 66 -2.31 -14.86 0.72
N THR A 67 -1.66 -14.55 1.84
CA THR A 67 -1.85 -15.28 3.11
C THR A 67 -2.76 -14.51 4.06
N SER A 68 -4.05 -14.46 3.73
CA SER A 68 -5.09 -13.78 4.52
C SER A 68 -5.07 -14.12 6.02
N ARG A 69 -4.83 -15.39 6.36
CA ARG A 69 -4.79 -15.87 7.75
C ARG A 69 -3.61 -15.32 8.54
N LEU A 70 -2.45 -15.10 7.90
CA LEU A 70 -1.28 -14.51 8.56
C LEU A 70 -1.57 -13.06 8.89
N VAL A 71 -2.10 -12.29 7.94
CA VAL A 71 -2.48 -10.89 8.17
C VAL A 71 -3.56 -10.78 9.24
N HIS A 72 -4.56 -11.67 9.23
CA HIS A 72 -5.56 -11.73 10.30
C HIS A 72 -4.94 -12.01 11.66
N PHE A 73 -4.03 -12.98 11.72
CA PHE A 73 -3.34 -13.34 12.95
C PHE A 73 -2.54 -12.16 13.49
N LEU A 74 -1.75 -11.48 12.66
CA LEU A 74 -1.03 -10.26 13.07
C LEU A 74 -2.00 -9.23 13.65
N LEU A 75 -3.13 -9.00 12.99
CA LEU A 75 -4.12 -8.02 13.43
C LEU A 75 -4.83 -8.39 14.74
N CYS A 76 -5.18 -9.67 14.96
CA CYS A 76 -5.83 -10.14 16.19
C CYS A 76 -4.86 -10.27 17.37
N PHE A 77 -3.56 -10.42 17.11
CA PHE A 77 -2.52 -10.51 18.13
C PHE A 77 -1.88 -9.16 18.45
N GLN A 78 -2.56 -8.06 18.08
CA GLN A 78 -2.11 -6.71 18.36
C GLN A 78 -2.03 -6.40 19.86
N LEU A 79 -1.01 -5.64 20.21
CA LEU A 79 -0.93 -4.91 21.48
C LEU A 79 -1.75 -3.61 21.37
N ASP A 80 -2.41 -3.21 22.46
CA ASP A 80 -3.17 -1.97 22.57
C ASP A 80 -2.22 -0.77 22.66
N ILE A 81 -1.76 -0.33 21.49
CA ILE A 81 -0.82 0.78 21.33
C ILE A 81 -1.56 2.00 20.81
N LYS A 82 -1.52 3.10 21.58
CA LYS A 82 -2.13 4.39 21.23
C LYS A 82 -1.44 5.14 20.08
N LYS A 83 -0.27 4.67 19.64
CA LYS A 83 0.45 5.27 18.52
C LYS A 83 -0.22 4.91 17.20
N LYS A 84 -0.77 5.92 16.53
CA LYS A 84 -1.51 5.77 15.27
C LYS A 84 -0.71 5.04 14.17
N PHE A 85 0.59 5.30 14.09
CA PHE A 85 1.49 4.84 13.03
C PHE A 85 2.45 3.74 13.46
N GLU A 86 2.07 2.96 14.47
CA GLU A 86 2.78 1.73 14.83
C GLU A 86 1.78 0.58 14.98
N LEU A 87 2.11 -0.55 14.36
CA LEU A 87 1.44 -1.83 14.56
C LEU A 87 2.37 -2.70 15.41
N TRP A 88 1.87 -3.18 16.53
CA TRP A 88 2.61 -4.10 17.41
C TRP A 88 1.81 -5.36 17.55
N SER A 89 2.40 -6.51 17.24
CA SER A 89 1.73 -7.81 17.30
C SER A 89 2.60 -8.82 18.00
N LEU A 90 2.00 -9.77 18.71
CA LEU A 90 2.73 -10.89 19.33
C LEU A 90 2.87 -12.04 18.33
N VAL A 91 4.12 -12.39 18.01
CA VAL A 91 4.46 -13.58 17.22
C VAL A 91 5.29 -14.50 18.11
N VAL A 92 4.77 -15.68 18.42
CA VAL A 92 5.40 -16.64 19.36
C VAL A 92 5.79 -15.95 20.69
N SER A 93 4.86 -15.13 21.22
CA SER A 93 5.04 -14.31 22.43
C SER A 93 6.16 -13.27 22.39
N GLN A 94 6.74 -13.00 21.21
CA GLN A 94 7.67 -11.88 21.00
C GLN A 94 6.93 -10.71 20.35
N PRO A 95 7.09 -9.48 20.86
CA PRO A 95 6.51 -8.30 20.23
C PRO A 95 7.25 -8.00 18.92
N VAL A 96 6.52 -8.03 17.81
CA VAL A 96 6.98 -7.56 16.51
C VAL A 96 6.36 -6.20 16.26
N ARG A 97 7.20 -5.24 15.89
CA ARG A 97 6.78 -3.89 15.51
C ARG A 97 6.82 -3.75 14.00
N PHE A 98 5.79 -3.13 13.45
CA PHE A 98 5.77 -2.60 12.11
C PHE A 98 5.46 -1.10 12.16
N SER A 99 6.39 -0.29 11.67
CA SER A 99 6.33 1.17 11.63
C SER A 99 6.84 1.69 10.29
N LEU A 100 6.92 3.02 10.14
CA LEU A 100 7.48 3.64 8.94
C LEU A 100 8.92 3.18 8.66
N ILE A 101 9.70 2.87 9.71
CA ILE A 101 11.08 2.40 9.58
C ILE A 101 11.13 1.03 8.90
N GLU A 102 10.33 0.07 9.38
CA GLU A 102 10.26 -1.25 8.75
C GLU A 102 9.69 -1.17 7.33
N PHE A 103 8.69 -0.31 7.11
CA PHE A 103 8.14 -0.07 5.77
C PHE A 103 9.19 0.49 4.80
N GLU A 104 9.96 1.49 5.22
CA GLU A 104 11.05 2.07 4.44
C GLU A 104 12.13 1.02 4.15
N HIS A 105 12.50 0.22 5.14
CA HIS A 105 13.50 -0.83 4.96
C HIS A 105 13.07 -1.90 3.95
N LEU A 106 11.79 -2.32 3.99
CA LEU A 106 11.24 -3.34 3.10
C LEU A 106 11.04 -2.84 1.66
N THR A 107 10.64 -1.58 1.51
CA THR A 107 10.24 -1.03 0.20
C THR A 107 11.33 -0.20 -0.47
N GLY A 108 12.27 0.35 0.29
CA GLY A 108 13.26 1.33 -0.19
C GLY A 108 12.64 2.64 -0.69
N LEU A 109 11.34 2.87 -0.46
CA LEU A 109 10.65 4.06 -0.92
C LEU A 109 11.07 5.30 -0.13
N ASN A 110 11.07 6.47 -0.78
CA ASN A 110 11.31 7.72 -0.07
C ASN A 110 10.26 7.93 1.04
N CYS A 111 10.73 8.04 2.27
CA CYS A 111 9.94 8.27 3.48
C CYS A 111 10.21 9.64 4.11
N ASP A 112 10.82 10.58 3.39
CA ASP A 112 11.12 11.93 3.90
C ASP A 112 9.90 12.63 4.48
N TYR A 113 10.14 13.47 5.49
CA TYR A 113 9.08 14.24 6.13
C TYR A 113 8.59 15.36 5.21
N ILE A 114 7.27 15.45 5.03
CA ILE A 114 6.60 16.59 4.40
C ILE A 114 5.53 17.11 5.35
N LYS A 115 5.42 18.44 5.44
CA LYS A 115 4.55 19.12 6.41
C LYS A 115 3.06 18.83 6.18
N ASP A 116 2.65 18.79 4.92
CA ASP A 116 1.25 18.60 4.52
C ASP A 116 1.13 17.35 3.67
N LEU A 117 0.88 16.20 4.30
CA LEU A 117 0.51 14.98 3.56
C LEU A 117 -0.92 15.07 3.00
N GLU A 118 -1.73 16.02 3.48
CA GLU A 118 -3.14 16.20 3.12
C GLU A 118 -3.44 17.62 2.57
N ASN A 119 -4.07 17.64 1.37
CA ASN A 119 -5.05 18.62 0.84
C ASN A 119 -4.58 19.67 -0.22
N PRO A 120 -5.37 20.04 -1.29
CA PRO A 120 -6.73 19.62 -1.63
C PRO A 120 -6.96 19.01 -3.04
N ARG A 121 -8.16 18.40 -3.13
CA ARG A 121 -8.82 17.79 -4.29
C ARG A 121 -8.73 18.64 -5.57
N CYS A 122 -8.54 17.95 -6.69
CA CYS A 122 -8.74 18.46 -8.04
C CYS A 122 -9.69 17.48 -8.77
N GLU A 123 -10.44 17.94 -9.77
CA GLU A 123 -11.27 17.07 -10.60
C GLU A 123 -10.45 16.68 -11.84
N ILE A 124 -10.27 15.38 -12.07
CA ILE A 124 -9.72 14.87 -13.33
C ILE A 124 -10.89 14.72 -14.29
N THR A 125 -11.02 15.68 -15.20
CA THR A 125 -11.78 15.51 -16.42
C THR A 125 -10.79 15.58 -17.59
N GLU A 126 -10.85 14.55 -18.43
CA GLU A 126 -10.29 14.46 -19.81
C GLU A 126 -8.94 13.76 -20.08
N ALA A 127 -8.14 13.32 -19.10
CA ALA A 127 -6.82 12.72 -19.40
C ALA A 127 -6.82 11.24 -19.86
N PHE A 128 -7.96 10.54 -19.89
CA PHE A 128 -8.00 9.06 -20.00
C PHE A 128 -8.64 8.48 -21.27
N TYR A 129 -8.89 9.27 -22.31
CA TYR A 129 -9.43 8.74 -23.56
C TYR A 129 -8.40 8.91 -24.68
N ASN A 130 -7.82 7.79 -25.13
CA ASN A 130 -7.11 7.54 -26.42
C ASN A 130 -5.65 7.04 -26.31
N CYS A 131 -5.44 5.86 -25.71
CA CYS A 131 -4.13 5.22 -25.52
C CYS A 131 -3.35 4.91 -26.83
N ASP A 132 -4.01 4.90 -27.99
CA ASP A 132 -3.39 4.45 -29.25
C ASP A 132 -2.52 5.53 -29.96
N GLU A 133 -2.50 6.78 -29.45
CA GLU A 133 -1.79 7.91 -30.06
C GLU A 133 -0.70 8.53 -29.15
N TRP A 134 -0.35 7.88 -28.04
CA TRP A 134 0.42 8.49 -26.96
C TRP A 134 1.94 8.51 -27.18
N SER A 135 2.59 9.58 -26.72
CA SER A 135 4.06 9.67 -26.71
C SER A 135 4.68 8.68 -25.70
N PRO A 136 5.97 8.32 -25.84
CA PRO A 136 6.68 7.53 -24.82
C PRO A 136 6.52 8.11 -23.40
N ASP A 137 6.61 9.45 -23.26
CA ASP A 137 6.41 10.12 -21.99
C ASP A 137 5.00 9.89 -21.43
N ASP A 138 3.96 9.93 -22.27
CA ASP A 138 2.58 9.73 -21.82
C ASP A 138 2.31 8.29 -21.38
N ARG A 139 2.92 7.31 -22.06
CA ARG A 139 2.92 5.91 -21.63
C ARG A 139 3.61 5.74 -20.27
N MET A 140 4.76 6.37 -20.08
CA MET A 140 5.47 6.33 -18.79
C MET A 140 4.64 6.97 -17.67
N ARG A 141 3.97 8.09 -17.94
CA ARG A 141 3.03 8.72 -17.00
C ARG A 141 1.90 7.76 -16.61
N LEU A 142 1.33 7.04 -17.57
CA LEU A 142 0.32 6.03 -17.28
C LEU A 142 0.88 4.92 -16.38
N GLY A 143 2.12 4.52 -16.60
CA GLY A 143 2.82 3.55 -15.76
C GLY A 143 2.88 3.97 -14.29
N TYR A 144 3.30 5.20 -14.03
CA TYR A 144 3.31 5.77 -12.69
C TYR A 144 1.91 5.95 -12.09
N LEU A 145 0.91 6.30 -12.88
CA LEU A 145 -0.48 6.37 -12.42
C LEU A 145 -1.03 4.99 -12.05
N ALA A 146 -0.69 3.95 -12.82
CA ALA A 146 -1.05 2.58 -12.50
C ALA A 146 -0.38 2.13 -11.19
N ILE A 147 0.87 2.51 -10.95
CA ILE A 147 1.54 2.27 -9.66
C ILE A 147 0.78 2.98 -8.51
N TYR A 148 0.44 4.26 -8.72
CA TYR A 148 -0.24 5.06 -7.70
C TYR A 148 -1.62 4.49 -7.33
N ALA A 149 -2.49 4.27 -8.32
CA ALA A 149 -3.83 3.75 -8.11
C ALA A 149 -3.80 2.30 -7.63
N GLY A 150 -2.94 1.49 -8.25
CA GLY A 150 -2.84 0.05 -8.01
C GLY A 150 -2.25 -0.29 -6.66
N TYR A 151 -1.17 0.35 -6.23
CA TYR A 151 -0.42 -0.09 -5.05
C TYR A 151 -0.39 0.93 -3.93
N ILE A 152 -0.16 2.21 -4.24
CA ILE A 152 -0.02 3.27 -3.23
C ILE A 152 -1.35 3.55 -2.55
N GLU A 153 -2.39 3.84 -3.34
CA GLU A 153 -3.75 3.89 -2.81
C GLU A 153 -4.27 2.48 -2.52
N GLY A 154 -4.06 1.54 -3.44
CA GLY A 154 -4.45 0.14 -3.26
C GLY A 154 -5.91 -0.01 -2.82
N LYS A 155 -6.80 0.84 -3.37
CA LYS A 155 -8.25 0.83 -3.12
C LYS A 155 -8.95 0.13 -4.27
N LYS A 156 -10.24 -0.16 -4.09
CA LYS A 156 -11.07 -0.68 -5.17
C LYS A 156 -11.03 0.28 -6.36
N PHE A 157 -10.78 -0.22 -7.57
CA PHE A 157 -10.67 0.59 -8.80
C PHE A 157 -11.86 1.55 -9.05
N SER A 158 -13.05 1.25 -8.52
CA SER A 158 -14.22 2.12 -8.63
C SER A 158 -14.21 3.33 -7.68
N SER A 159 -13.20 3.47 -6.81
CA SER A 159 -13.08 4.64 -5.92
C SER A 159 -12.30 5.75 -6.59
N ALA A 160 -12.76 7.00 -6.45
CA ALA A 160 -12.08 8.15 -7.01
C ALA A 160 -10.65 8.28 -6.45
N THR A 161 -9.68 8.24 -7.36
CA THR A 161 -8.26 8.50 -7.08
C THR A 161 -8.07 9.95 -6.68
N SER A 162 -7.22 10.23 -5.68
CA SER A 162 -6.91 11.62 -5.31
C SER A 162 -6.16 12.32 -6.44
N ALA A 163 -6.87 13.15 -7.20
CA ALA A 163 -6.35 13.82 -8.38
C ALA A 163 -5.11 14.69 -8.13
N SER A 164 -4.95 15.23 -6.91
CA SER A 164 -3.85 16.13 -6.59
C SER A 164 -2.49 15.44 -6.64
N LEU A 165 -2.40 14.21 -6.14
CA LEU A 165 -1.18 13.41 -6.12
C LEU A 165 -0.93 12.75 -7.48
N ALA A 166 -2.00 12.31 -8.16
CA ALA A 166 -1.91 11.79 -9.53
C ALA A 166 -1.31 12.82 -10.50
N ARG A 167 -1.60 14.12 -10.33
CA ARG A 167 -1.06 15.21 -11.16
C ARG A 167 0.45 15.40 -11.07
N LEU A 168 1.10 14.89 -10.03
CA LEU A 168 2.57 14.97 -9.93
C LEU A 168 3.24 14.28 -11.12
N VAL A 169 2.56 13.35 -11.79
CA VAL A 169 3.11 12.61 -12.93
C VAL A 169 3.44 13.49 -14.15
N MET A 170 2.93 14.72 -14.17
CA MET A 170 3.31 15.70 -15.21
C MET A 170 4.80 16.08 -15.10
N ASP A 171 5.42 15.90 -13.94
CA ASP A 171 6.84 16.06 -13.66
C ASP A 171 7.39 14.77 -13.03
N LEU A 172 7.94 13.89 -13.87
CA LEU A 172 8.37 12.55 -13.46
C LEU A 172 9.53 12.59 -12.44
N GLU A 173 10.43 13.56 -12.55
CA GLU A 173 11.53 13.71 -11.60
C GLU A 173 10.98 14.07 -10.21
N ASN A 174 10.09 15.05 -10.14
CA ASN A 174 9.43 15.40 -8.89
C ASN A 174 8.54 14.25 -8.37
N PHE A 175 7.86 13.53 -9.26
CA PHE A 175 7.05 12.37 -8.91
C PHE A 175 7.90 11.29 -8.24
N GLU A 176 9.01 10.86 -8.85
CA GLU A 176 9.86 9.82 -8.29
C GLU A 176 10.52 10.22 -6.96
N ASN A 177 10.81 11.51 -6.78
CA ASN A 177 11.39 12.04 -5.54
C ASN A 177 10.35 12.31 -4.44
N TYR A 178 9.05 12.26 -4.73
CA TYR A 178 8.00 12.47 -3.73
C TYR A 178 8.05 11.37 -2.65
N PRO A 179 7.71 11.66 -1.38
CA PRO A 179 7.78 10.69 -0.28
C PRO A 179 6.65 9.65 -0.32
N TRP A 180 6.57 8.89 -1.42
CA TRP A 180 5.55 7.86 -1.64
C TRP A 180 5.57 6.76 -0.59
N GLY A 181 6.71 6.49 0.04
CA GLY A 181 6.80 5.55 1.14
C GLY A 181 5.95 6.01 2.33
N ARG A 182 5.97 7.31 2.65
CA ARG A 182 5.12 7.89 3.69
C ARG A 182 3.63 7.88 3.31
N VAL A 183 3.30 8.15 2.04
CA VAL A 183 1.92 8.10 1.53
C VAL A 183 1.36 6.69 1.61
N ALA A 184 2.04 5.72 1.00
CA ALA A 184 1.63 4.32 0.99
C ALA A 184 1.51 3.75 2.41
N PHE A 185 2.49 4.05 3.27
CA PHE A 185 2.46 3.66 4.67
C PHE A 185 1.26 4.25 5.43
N LYS A 186 0.96 5.54 5.25
CA LYS A 186 -0.21 6.15 5.89
C LYS A 186 -1.51 5.52 5.40
N VAL A 187 -1.67 5.30 4.10
CA VAL A 187 -2.87 4.65 3.54
C VAL A 187 -3.06 3.26 4.16
N LEU A 188 -2.00 2.46 4.22
CA LEU A 188 -2.01 1.13 4.84
C LEU A 188 -2.38 1.21 6.33
N MET A 189 -1.70 2.07 7.10
CA MET A 189 -1.94 2.19 8.55
C MET A 189 -3.34 2.69 8.88
N ASP A 190 -3.83 3.71 8.15
CA ASP A 190 -5.19 4.22 8.31
C ASP A 190 -6.22 3.10 8.00
N SER A 191 -5.97 2.28 6.97
CA SER A 191 -6.83 1.13 6.66
C SER A 191 -6.80 0.09 7.79
N LEU A 192 -5.62 -0.38 8.21
CA LEU A 192 -5.47 -1.41 9.25
C LEU A 192 -6.08 -1.00 10.58
N LYS A 193 -5.83 0.24 11.04
CA LYS A 193 -6.33 0.75 12.33
C LYS A 193 -7.84 0.99 12.35
N ALA A 194 -8.47 1.15 11.19
CA ALA A 194 -9.91 1.33 11.08
C ALA A 194 -10.70 0.02 10.97
N LYS A 195 -10.03 -1.15 10.89
CA LYS A 195 -10.74 -2.42 10.70
C LYS A 195 -11.40 -2.90 11.98
N ASP A 196 -12.68 -3.22 11.87
CA ASP A 196 -13.41 -3.99 12.87
C ASP A 196 -13.15 -5.49 12.64
N LEU A 197 -12.25 -6.04 13.45
CA LEU A 197 -11.82 -7.43 13.34
C LEU A 197 -12.88 -8.43 13.83
N THR A 198 -13.96 -7.96 14.46
CA THR A 198 -15.09 -8.82 14.89
C THR A 198 -16.00 -9.18 13.72
N GLN A 199 -15.87 -8.49 12.59
CA GLN A 199 -16.65 -8.79 11.39
C GLN A 199 -16.19 -10.07 10.72
N THR A 200 -17.14 -10.74 10.09
CA THR A 200 -16.87 -12.02 9.42
C THR A 200 -15.89 -11.90 8.25
N GLY A 201 -15.70 -10.73 7.64
CA GLY A 201 -14.67 -10.47 6.64
C GLY A 201 -14.49 -8.98 6.40
N TYR A 202 -13.33 -8.58 5.89
CA TYR A 202 -12.97 -7.18 5.65
C TYR A 202 -11.96 -7.04 4.51
N THR A 203 -11.88 -5.84 3.94
CA THR A 203 -10.90 -5.49 2.92
C THR A 203 -9.85 -4.58 3.51
N VAL A 204 -8.57 -4.82 3.23
CA VAL A 204 -7.46 -3.92 3.57
C VAL A 204 -7.03 -3.15 2.32
N ASP A 205 -6.87 -1.83 2.47
CA ASP A 205 -6.43 -0.93 1.42
C ASP A 205 -4.93 -0.64 1.56
N GLY A 206 -4.33 -0.15 0.50
CA GLY A 206 -2.90 0.15 0.42
C GLY A 206 -2.05 -1.09 0.19
N PHE A 207 -0.73 -0.91 0.28
CA PHE A 207 0.24 -1.93 -0.09
C PHE A 207 0.44 -2.97 1.03
N ILE A 208 -0.53 -3.89 1.18
CA ILE A 208 -0.58 -4.89 2.26
C ILE A 208 0.48 -5.98 2.14
N GLN A 209 1.06 -6.17 0.95
CA GLN A 209 2.06 -7.20 0.70
C GLN A 209 3.31 -7.08 1.57
N VAL A 210 3.57 -5.91 2.16
CA VAL A 210 4.67 -5.68 3.11
C VAL A 210 4.46 -6.34 4.49
N LEU A 211 3.25 -6.84 4.79
CA LEU A 211 2.93 -7.52 6.05
C LEU A 211 2.92 -9.05 5.96
N GLN A 212 3.16 -9.63 4.78
CA GLN A 212 3.17 -11.08 4.56
C GLN A 212 4.55 -11.63 4.23
#